data_AF-A0AAE1H238-F1
#
_entry.id   AF-A0AAE1H238-F1
#
_cell.length_a   1.000
_cell.length_b   1.000
_cell.length_c   1.000
_cell.angle_alpha   90.00
_cell.angle_beta   90.00
_cell.angle_gamma   90.00
#
_symmetry.space_group_name_H-M   'P 1'
#
loop_
_entity.id
_entity.type
_entity.pdbx_description
1 polymer ?
#
loop_
_entity_poly.entity_id
_entity_poly.type
_entity_poly.pdbx_seq_one_letter_code
_entity_poly.pdbx_strand_id
1 'polypeptide(L)'
;MEYYAEGSSPAAAIQLHASNVELMEDGREKLGDGHYMPLKQTAYYWHRLFRQLNYGPPTKPFETLKNKIDLYKQNGVTVVVREESPWAILIVTPVMRRTHDLFWSKNIVFVDTSSTCDSTSSNVTLMLTATKAGAIPMAVFLHEGQSTESYATAFDLFQKTYPNGFGGETVRYLF
;
A
#
# COMPACT_ATOMS: atom_id res chain seq x y z
N MET A 1 -16.44 -0.59 20.83
CA MET A 1 -16.72 -1.77 19.99
C MET A 1 -17.96 -1.55 19.14
N GLU A 2 -19.02 -0.95 19.70
CA GLU A 2 -20.26 -0.60 18.96
C GLU A 2 -19.99 0.22 17.69
N TYR A 3 -19.14 1.25 17.74
CA TYR A 3 -18.77 2.02 16.55
C TYR A 3 -18.32 1.16 15.36
N TYR A 4 -17.57 0.07 15.61
CA TYR A 4 -17.08 -0.83 14.56
C TYR A 4 -18.15 -1.82 14.10
N ALA A 5 -19.06 -2.23 14.98
CA ALA A 5 -20.24 -3.01 14.62
C ALA A 5 -21.18 -2.23 13.70
N GLU A 6 -21.25 -0.90 13.88
CA GLU A 6 -21.98 0.03 13.01
C GLU A 6 -21.24 0.37 11.70
N GLY A 7 -20.05 -0.20 11.48
CA GLY A 7 -19.29 -0.02 10.24
C GLY A 7 -18.36 1.20 10.21
N SER A 8 -18.14 1.88 11.34
CA SER A 8 -17.22 3.03 11.38
C SER A 8 -15.77 2.61 11.17
N SER A 9 -15.01 3.40 10.40
CA SER A 9 -13.55 3.26 10.33
C SER A 9 -12.91 3.72 11.66
N PRO A 10 -11.65 3.35 11.97
CA PRO A 10 -10.96 3.83 13.16
C PRO A 10 -10.95 5.36 13.28
N ALA A 11 -10.74 6.07 12.16
CA ALA A 11 -10.71 7.53 12.15
C ALA A 11 -12.10 8.13 12.45
N ALA A 12 -13.15 7.58 11.83
CA ALA A 12 -14.52 8.01 12.08
C ALA A 12 -14.94 7.70 13.53
N ALA A 13 -14.59 6.52 14.05
CA ALA A 13 -14.88 6.14 15.43
C ALA A 13 -14.16 7.04 16.45
N ILE A 14 -12.90 7.42 16.19
CA ILE A 14 -12.17 8.39 17.03
C ILE A 14 -12.89 9.74 17.03
N GLN A 15 -13.27 10.26 15.86
CA GLN A 15 -13.96 11.55 15.76
C GLN A 15 -15.32 11.52 16.45
N LEU A 16 -16.14 10.52 16.18
CA LEU A 16 -17.45 10.37 16.78
C LEU A 16 -17.36 10.23 18.30
N HIS A 17 -16.40 9.44 18.78
CA HIS A 17 -16.17 9.28 20.21
C HIS A 17 -15.69 10.58 20.87
N ALA A 18 -14.79 11.32 20.22
CA ALA A 18 -14.35 12.63 20.70
C ALA A 18 -15.52 13.61 20.80
N SER A 19 -16.41 13.67 19.79
CA SER A 19 -17.63 14.47 19.86
C SER A 19 -18.55 14.07 21.01
N ASN A 20 -18.65 12.77 21.31
CA ASN A 20 -19.43 12.29 22.46
C ASN A 20 -18.78 12.69 23.80
N VAL A 21 -17.44 12.67 23.90
CA VAL A 21 -16.71 13.09 25.11
C VAL A 21 -16.81 14.61 25.32
N GLU A 22 -16.79 15.41 24.25
CA GLU A 22 -17.00 16.87 24.32
C GLU A 22 -18.35 17.26 24.92
N LEU A 23 -19.38 16.44 24.70
CA LEU A 23 -20.72 16.67 25.24
C LEU A 23 -20.88 16.25 26.71
N MET A 24 -19.87 15.60 27.30
CA MET A 24 -19.88 15.24 28.72
C MET A 24 -19.56 16.45 29.61
N GLU A 25 -19.95 16.36 30.88
CA GLU A 25 -19.48 17.29 31.91
C GLU A 25 -17.93 17.24 31.97
N ASP A 26 -17.30 18.40 31.99
CA ASP A 26 -15.83 18.58 31.89
C ASP A 26 -15.20 17.96 30.63
N GLY A 27 -15.96 17.87 29.52
CA GLY A 27 -15.53 17.21 28.29
C GLY A 27 -14.18 17.67 27.75
N ARG A 28 -13.83 18.96 27.92
CA ARG A 28 -12.53 19.51 27.50
C ARG A 28 -11.35 18.90 28.23
N GLU A 29 -11.48 18.63 29.53
CA GLU A 29 -10.43 18.00 30.33
C GLU A 29 -10.33 16.52 29.99
N LYS A 30 -11.49 15.87 29.81
CA LYS A 30 -11.60 14.44 29.47
C LYS A 30 -11.05 14.09 28.10
N LEU A 31 -11.07 15.00 27.12
CA LEU A 31 -10.43 14.81 25.83
C LEU A 31 -8.91 14.55 25.94
N GLY A 32 -8.27 15.12 26.95
CA GLY A 32 -6.84 14.93 27.23
C GLY A 32 -6.53 13.71 28.09
N ASP A 33 -7.55 13.06 28.65
CA ASP A 33 -7.39 11.92 29.56
C ASP A 33 -7.50 10.59 28.78
N GLY A 34 -6.43 9.79 28.84
CA GLY A 34 -6.36 8.49 28.18
C GLY A 34 -7.40 7.47 28.67
N HIS A 35 -8.03 7.70 29.83
CA HIS A 35 -9.15 6.90 30.33
C HIS A 35 -10.42 7.09 29.49
N TYR A 36 -10.71 8.34 29.09
CA TYR A 36 -11.90 8.70 28.32
C TYR A 36 -11.61 8.76 26.82
N MET A 37 -10.43 9.23 26.43
CA MET A 37 -10.02 9.33 25.04
C MET A 37 -8.85 8.38 24.76
N PRO A 38 -9.12 7.18 24.20
CA PRO A 38 -8.06 6.24 23.86
C PRO A 38 -7.07 6.83 22.86
N LEU A 39 -5.80 6.46 23.00
CA LEU A 39 -4.77 6.77 22.00
C LEU A 39 -5.18 6.23 20.61
N LYS A 40 -4.79 6.96 19.55
CA LYS A 40 -5.04 6.55 18.16
C LYS A 40 -4.60 5.11 17.90
N GLN A 41 -3.42 4.72 18.38
CA GLN A 41 -2.90 3.36 18.22
C GLN A 41 -3.81 2.31 18.86
N THR A 42 -4.36 2.60 20.04
CA THR A 42 -5.31 1.74 20.75
C THR A 42 -6.60 1.55 19.96
N ALA A 43 -7.16 2.63 19.39
CA ALA A 43 -8.35 2.54 18.56
C ALA A 43 -8.13 1.65 17.32
N TYR A 44 -7.01 1.84 16.62
CA TYR A 44 -6.65 1.00 15.46
C TYR A 44 -6.40 -0.45 15.86
N TYR A 45 -5.77 -0.69 17.00
CA TYR A 45 -5.58 -2.03 17.54
C TYR A 45 -6.92 -2.72 17.84
N TRP A 46 -7.86 -2.03 18.48
CA TRP A 46 -9.20 -2.55 18.73
C TRP A 46 -9.98 -2.83 17.44
N HIS A 47 -9.87 -1.97 16.43
CA HIS A 47 -10.47 -2.23 15.12
C HIS A 47 -9.88 -3.49 14.47
N ARG A 48 -8.56 -3.69 14.58
CA ARG A 48 -7.90 -4.90 14.10
C ARG A 48 -8.42 -6.15 14.82
N LEU A 49 -8.55 -6.10 16.14
CA LEU A 49 -9.12 -7.21 16.93
C LEU A 49 -10.57 -7.49 16.55
N PHE A 50 -11.39 -6.44 16.44
CA PHE A 50 -12.78 -6.54 16.00
C PHE A 50 -12.88 -7.22 14.63
N ARG A 51 -12.05 -6.82 13.68
CA ARG A 51 -12.01 -7.46 12.35
C ARG A 51 -11.61 -8.92 12.42
N GLN A 52 -10.60 -9.27 13.20
CA GLN A 52 -10.16 -10.66 13.35
C GLN A 52 -11.25 -11.55 13.94
N LEU A 53 -11.99 -11.04 14.93
CA LEU A 53 -13.06 -11.78 15.60
C LEU A 53 -14.30 -11.97 14.70
N ASN A 54 -14.67 -10.96 13.90
CA ASN A 54 -15.92 -10.98 13.14
C ASN A 54 -15.78 -11.41 11.68
N TYR A 55 -14.65 -11.10 11.04
CA TYR A 55 -14.40 -11.39 9.61
C TYR A 55 -13.25 -12.36 9.39
N GLY A 56 -12.60 -12.83 10.46
CA GLY A 56 -11.44 -13.70 10.38
C GLY A 56 -10.15 -12.98 9.99
N PRO A 57 -9.05 -13.73 9.79
CA PRO A 57 -7.78 -13.17 9.35
C PRO A 57 -7.92 -12.56 7.93
N PRO A 58 -7.17 -11.49 7.61
CA PRO A 58 -7.14 -10.96 6.24
C PRO A 58 -6.76 -12.08 5.26
N THR A 59 -7.66 -12.36 4.30
CA THR A 59 -7.34 -13.30 3.22
C THR A 59 -6.27 -12.68 2.35
N LYS A 60 -5.14 -13.37 2.18
CA LYS A 60 -4.09 -12.93 1.27
C LYS A 60 -4.64 -12.94 -0.17
N PRO A 61 -4.48 -11.86 -0.97
CA PRO A 61 -5.11 -11.75 -2.28
C PRO A 61 -4.49 -12.68 -3.34
N PHE A 62 -3.45 -13.44 -2.99
CA PHE A 62 -2.63 -14.20 -3.93
C PHE A 62 -3.42 -15.25 -4.71
N GLU A 63 -4.29 -16.03 -4.05
CA GLU A 63 -5.04 -17.09 -4.74
C GLU A 63 -6.02 -16.53 -5.79
N THR A 64 -6.72 -15.45 -5.45
CA THR A 64 -7.60 -14.77 -6.40
C THR A 64 -6.79 -14.12 -7.53
N LEU A 65 -5.62 -13.57 -7.21
CA LEU A 65 -4.74 -12.96 -8.19
C LEU A 65 -4.18 -14.01 -9.17
N LYS A 66 -3.68 -15.15 -8.67
CA LYS A 66 -3.16 -16.27 -9.46
C LYS A 66 -4.16 -16.74 -10.52
N ASN A 67 -5.43 -16.86 -10.15
CA ASN A 67 -6.51 -17.23 -11.08
C ASN A 67 -6.72 -16.23 -12.23
N LYS A 68 -6.24 -14.99 -12.10
CA LYS A 68 -6.38 -13.91 -13.09
C LYS A 68 -5.08 -13.57 -13.81
N ILE A 69 -3.92 -14.11 -13.41
CA ILE A 69 -2.61 -13.76 -14.01
C ILE A 69 -2.62 -14.05 -15.50
N ASP A 70 -3.13 -15.21 -15.93
CA ASP A 70 -3.15 -15.57 -17.35
C ASP A 70 -4.04 -14.64 -18.17
N LEU A 71 -5.18 -14.21 -17.61
CA LEU A 71 -6.05 -13.22 -18.24
C LEU A 71 -5.35 -11.86 -18.40
N TYR A 72 -4.61 -11.40 -17.39
CA TYR A 72 -3.83 -10.17 -17.48
C TYR A 72 -2.71 -10.29 -18.52
N LYS A 73 -2.04 -11.43 -18.57
CA LYS A 73 -0.99 -11.74 -19.55
C LYS A 73 -1.53 -11.74 -20.99
N GLN A 74 -2.72 -12.26 -21.22
CA GLN A 74 -3.41 -12.19 -22.53
C GLN A 74 -3.66 -10.74 -22.97
N ASN A 75 -3.90 -9.84 -22.04
CA ASN A 75 -4.03 -8.39 -22.29
C ASN A 75 -2.68 -7.65 -22.34
N GLY A 76 -1.55 -8.37 -22.36
CA GLY A 76 -0.21 -7.81 -22.39
C GLY A 76 0.28 -7.21 -21.06
N VAL A 77 -0.49 -7.38 -19.98
CA VAL A 77 -0.11 -6.93 -18.63
C VAL A 77 0.74 -8.01 -17.96
N THR A 78 1.91 -7.62 -17.46
CA THR A 78 2.77 -8.49 -16.67
C THR A 78 2.42 -8.34 -15.20
N VAL A 79 2.09 -9.46 -14.55
CA VAL A 79 1.89 -9.55 -13.11
C VAL A 79 2.86 -10.59 -12.56
N VAL A 80 3.75 -10.20 -11.65
CA VAL A 80 4.71 -11.10 -11.00
C VAL A 80 4.47 -11.05 -9.50
N VAL A 81 4.39 -12.22 -8.86
CA VAL A 81 4.07 -12.34 -7.43
C VAL A 81 5.24 -12.97 -6.70
N ARG A 82 5.69 -12.35 -5.61
CA ARG A 82 6.58 -12.91 -4.60
C ARG A 82 5.83 -13.00 -3.27
N GLU A 83 5.57 -14.20 -2.80
CA GLU A 83 4.75 -14.44 -1.59
C GLU A 83 5.57 -14.52 -0.29
N GLU A 84 6.89 -14.69 -0.40
CA GLU A 84 7.81 -14.68 0.74
C GLU A 84 7.81 -13.32 1.43
N SER A 85 7.84 -13.28 2.76
CA SER A 85 7.87 -12.02 3.51
C SER A 85 9.26 -11.33 3.39
N PRO A 86 9.32 -10.01 3.14
CA PRO A 86 8.18 -9.14 2.82
C PRO A 86 7.62 -9.45 1.43
N TRP A 87 6.30 -9.65 1.33
CA TRP A 87 5.70 -10.02 0.05
C TRP A 87 5.61 -8.81 -0.89
N ALA A 88 5.66 -9.06 -2.20
CA ALA A 88 5.54 -8.03 -3.22
C ALA A 88 4.87 -8.55 -4.50
N ILE A 89 4.11 -7.69 -5.16
CA ILE A 89 3.50 -7.92 -6.47
C ILE A 89 3.94 -6.79 -7.39
N LEU A 90 4.49 -7.14 -8.55
CA LEU A 90 4.81 -6.23 -9.63
C LEU A 90 3.71 -6.27 -10.68
N ILE A 91 3.24 -5.09 -11.11
CA ILE A 91 2.27 -4.93 -12.21
C ILE A 91 2.86 -3.95 -13.23
N VAL A 92 2.96 -4.40 -14.50
CA VAL A 92 3.43 -3.58 -15.62
C VAL A 92 2.50 -3.73 -16.81
N THR A 93 1.89 -2.63 -17.23
CA THR A 93 1.06 -2.56 -18.43
C THR A 93 1.89 -2.34 -19.70
N PRO A 94 1.35 -2.57 -20.91
CA PRO A 94 2.05 -2.25 -22.14
C PRO A 94 2.49 -0.79 -22.26
N VAL A 95 1.70 0.15 -21.72
CA VAL A 95 2.06 1.58 -21.72
C VAL A 95 3.27 1.83 -20.82
N MET A 96 3.28 1.25 -19.62
CA MET A 96 4.41 1.35 -18.69
C MET A 96 5.69 0.72 -19.24
N ARG A 97 5.57 -0.41 -19.96
CA ARG A 97 6.71 -1.06 -20.59
C ARG A 97 7.38 -0.17 -21.63
N ARG A 98 6.61 0.56 -22.44
CA ARG A 98 7.17 1.53 -23.42
C ARG A 98 7.95 2.65 -22.73
N THR A 99 7.60 3.01 -21.49
CA THR A 99 8.35 3.99 -20.70
C THR A 99 9.78 3.53 -20.42
N HIS A 100 10.02 2.21 -20.31
CA HIS A 100 11.34 1.65 -19.99
C HIS A 100 12.38 2.00 -21.08
N ASP A 101 11.95 2.11 -22.33
CA ASP A 101 12.82 2.41 -23.49
C ASP A 101 13.16 3.91 -23.63
N LEU A 102 12.53 4.78 -22.84
CA LEU A 102 12.79 6.21 -22.91
C LEU A 102 14.13 6.55 -22.26
N PHE A 103 14.88 7.47 -22.85
CA PHE A 103 16.13 7.96 -22.27
C PHE A 103 15.99 8.42 -20.80
N TRP A 104 14.83 8.97 -20.45
CA TRP A 104 14.53 9.50 -19.12
C TRP A 104 14.37 8.41 -18.05
N SER A 105 14.01 7.18 -18.42
CA SER A 105 13.81 6.06 -17.49
C SER A 105 15.06 5.71 -16.69
N LYS A 106 16.24 6.12 -17.20
CA LYS A 106 17.55 5.90 -16.60
C LYS A 106 18.03 7.02 -15.67
N ASN A 107 17.29 8.13 -15.62
CA ASN A 107 17.81 9.39 -15.06
C ASN A 107 17.19 9.70 -13.69
N ILE A 108 15.90 10.06 -13.66
CA ILE A 108 15.19 10.39 -12.43
C ILE A 108 13.92 9.55 -12.34
N VAL A 109 13.80 8.85 -11.23
CA VAL A 109 12.65 8.01 -10.90
C VAL A 109 12.01 8.56 -9.63
N PHE A 110 10.70 8.80 -9.70
CA PHE A 110 9.88 9.20 -8.57
C PHE A 110 9.11 7.99 -8.08
N VAL A 111 8.98 7.90 -6.77
CA VAL A 111 8.22 6.86 -6.11
C VAL A 111 7.15 7.55 -5.27
N ASP A 112 5.90 7.25 -5.57
CA ASP A 112 4.76 7.71 -4.77
C ASP A 112 4.09 6.49 -4.14
N THR A 113 3.82 6.52 -2.83
CA THR A 113 3.24 5.39 -2.11
C THR A 113 2.00 5.83 -1.35
N SER A 114 0.90 5.15 -1.66
CA SER A 114 -0.34 5.22 -0.90
C SER A 114 -0.46 3.98 -0.03
N SER A 115 -0.78 4.19 1.25
CA SER A 115 -0.84 3.12 2.25
C SER A 115 -2.25 2.71 2.58
N THR A 116 -2.41 1.51 3.13
CA THR A 116 -3.67 1.06 3.74
C THR A 116 -4.81 1.00 2.72
N CYS A 117 -4.49 0.66 1.47
CA CYS A 117 -5.44 0.71 0.35
C CYS A 117 -6.42 -0.47 0.32
N ASP A 118 -6.23 -1.48 1.18
CA ASP A 118 -7.07 -2.67 1.22
C ASP A 118 -7.14 -3.33 2.60
N SER A 119 -7.91 -4.42 2.68
CA SER A 119 -8.08 -5.21 3.90
C SER A 119 -6.81 -5.88 4.41
N THR A 120 -5.74 -5.92 3.62
CA THR A 120 -4.42 -6.48 3.98
C THR A 120 -3.43 -5.43 4.45
N SER A 121 -3.84 -4.15 4.50
CA SER A 121 -2.93 -3.02 4.77
C SER A 121 -1.77 -2.96 3.78
N SER A 122 -2.00 -3.41 2.54
CA SER A 122 -1.00 -3.32 1.48
C SER A 122 -0.70 -1.86 1.13
N ASN A 123 0.53 -1.63 0.69
CA ASN A 123 0.93 -0.36 0.11
C ASN A 123 0.89 -0.47 -1.40
N VAL A 124 0.32 0.53 -2.05
CA VAL A 124 0.36 0.72 -3.49
C VAL A 124 1.44 1.73 -3.78
N THR A 125 2.50 1.29 -4.45
CA THR A 125 3.61 2.16 -4.83
C THR A 125 3.65 2.33 -6.34
N LEU A 126 3.59 3.58 -6.80
CA LEU A 126 3.76 3.99 -8.18
C LEU A 126 5.20 4.41 -8.40
N MET A 127 5.84 3.80 -9.39
CA MET A 127 7.14 4.23 -9.88
C MET A 127 6.96 4.97 -11.20
N LEU A 128 7.49 6.18 -11.27
CA LEU A 128 7.31 7.12 -12.36
C LEU A 128 8.68 7.65 -12.82
N THR A 129 8.79 8.07 -14.07
CA THR A 129 9.95 8.84 -14.55
C THR A 129 9.49 10.22 -15.03
N ALA A 130 10.32 11.24 -14.79
CA ALA A 130 10.03 12.58 -15.31
C ALA A 130 10.44 12.71 -16.77
N THR A 131 9.53 13.26 -17.56
CA THR A 131 9.78 13.67 -18.93
C THR A 131 9.39 15.13 -19.12
N LYS A 132 9.68 15.69 -20.30
CA LYS A 132 9.19 17.02 -20.69
C LYS A 132 7.65 17.13 -20.66
N ALA A 133 6.93 16.02 -20.81
CA ALA A 133 5.46 15.97 -20.77
C ALA A 133 4.90 15.73 -19.35
N GLY A 134 5.76 15.61 -18.34
CA GLY A 134 5.38 15.29 -16.96
C GLY A 134 5.86 13.92 -16.51
N ALA A 135 5.33 13.46 -15.37
CA ALA A 135 5.63 12.16 -14.78
C ALA A 135 4.81 11.05 -15.45
N ILE A 136 5.49 10.04 -15.97
CA ILE A 136 4.86 8.90 -16.66
C ILE A 136 5.18 7.60 -15.93
N PRO A 137 4.23 6.65 -15.84
CA PRO A 137 4.40 5.46 -15.02
C PRO A 137 5.32 4.42 -15.68
N MET A 138 6.11 3.77 -14.83
CA MET A 138 7.03 2.67 -15.16
C MET A 138 6.58 1.33 -14.58
N ALA A 139 6.03 1.34 -13.37
CA ALA A 139 5.55 0.14 -12.69
C ALA A 139 4.60 0.51 -11.54
N VAL A 140 3.74 -0.44 -11.17
CA VAL A 140 2.95 -0.42 -9.94
C VAL A 140 3.38 -1.58 -9.08
N PHE A 141 3.52 -1.35 -7.78
CA PHE A 141 3.83 -2.36 -6.78
C PHE A 141 2.73 -2.46 -5.75
N LEU A 142 2.40 -3.67 -5.33
CA LEU A 142 1.67 -3.93 -4.09
C LEU A 142 2.62 -4.66 -3.13
N HIS A 143 2.81 -4.19 -1.91
CA HIS A 143 3.78 -4.82 -0.99
C HIS A 143 3.46 -4.69 0.51
N GLU A 144 4.15 -5.52 1.30
CA GLU A 144 3.95 -5.74 2.75
C GLU A 144 4.52 -4.62 3.63
N GLY A 145 3.93 -3.43 3.56
CA GLY A 145 4.28 -2.33 4.48
C GLY A 145 5.15 -1.24 3.86
N GLN A 146 5.73 -0.38 4.70
CA GLN A 146 6.59 0.74 4.27
C GLN A 146 8.01 0.62 4.78
N SER A 147 8.45 -0.61 5.12
CA SER A 147 9.83 -0.83 5.55
C SER A 147 10.78 -0.79 4.35
N THR A 148 12.05 -0.50 4.60
CA THR A 148 13.10 -0.52 3.57
C THR A 148 13.18 -1.87 2.88
N GLU A 149 13.02 -2.98 3.61
CA GLU A 149 13.05 -4.34 3.07
C GLU A 149 11.88 -4.60 2.11
N SER A 150 10.72 -4.00 2.39
CA SER A 150 9.51 -4.14 1.56
C SER A 150 9.70 -3.45 0.21
N TYR A 151 10.22 -2.21 0.23
CA TYR A 151 10.58 -1.49 -0.99
C TYR A 151 11.73 -2.16 -1.75
N ALA A 152 12.79 -2.58 -1.06
CA ALA A 152 13.92 -3.25 -1.68
C ALA A 152 13.47 -4.54 -2.40
N THR A 153 12.59 -5.32 -1.77
CA THR A 153 12.00 -6.51 -2.39
C THR A 153 11.17 -6.16 -3.63
N ALA A 154 10.31 -5.15 -3.55
CA ALA A 154 9.48 -4.73 -4.67
C ALA A 154 10.33 -4.26 -5.86
N PHE A 155 11.37 -3.46 -5.61
CA PHE A 155 12.26 -2.95 -6.65
C PHE A 155 13.18 -4.04 -7.23
N ASP A 156 13.67 -4.96 -6.41
CA ASP A 156 14.42 -6.13 -6.87
C ASP A 156 13.55 -7.01 -7.79
N LEU A 157 12.27 -7.19 -7.47
CA LEU A 157 11.32 -7.89 -8.33
C LEU A 157 11.17 -7.22 -9.71
N PHE A 158 11.12 -5.89 -9.75
CA PHE A 158 11.12 -5.14 -11.00
C PHE A 158 12.40 -5.34 -11.79
N GLN A 159 13.56 -5.16 -11.16
CA GLN A 159 14.86 -5.26 -11.83
C GLN A 159 15.11 -6.66 -12.39
N LYS A 160 14.73 -7.72 -11.66
CA LYS A 160 14.82 -9.10 -12.16
C LYS A 160 13.89 -9.35 -13.34
N THR A 161 12.69 -8.76 -13.34
CA THR A 161 11.70 -8.94 -14.41
C THR A 161 12.06 -8.12 -15.65
N TYR A 162 12.57 -6.90 -15.45
CA TYR A 162 12.96 -5.95 -16.48
C TYR A 162 14.39 -5.44 -16.23
N PRO A 163 15.43 -6.23 -16.57
CA PRO A 163 16.82 -5.83 -16.35
C PRO A 163 17.20 -4.51 -17.05
N ASN A 164 16.55 -4.24 -18.18
CA ASN A 164 16.72 -3.01 -18.95
C ASN A 164 15.72 -1.91 -18.57
N GLY A 165 14.93 -2.09 -17.51
CA GLY A 165 13.87 -1.16 -17.08
C GLY A 165 14.39 0.23 -16.71
N PHE A 166 15.62 0.30 -16.19
CA PHE A 166 16.39 1.52 -15.96
C PHE A 166 17.50 1.69 -17.01
N GLY A 167 17.26 1.16 -18.21
CA GLY A 167 18.22 1.25 -19.29
C GLY A 167 19.46 0.40 -19.20
N GLY A 168 19.40 -0.68 -18.41
CA GLY A 168 20.52 -1.60 -18.17
C GLY A 168 21.39 -1.22 -16.99
N GLU A 169 21.12 -0.09 -16.34
CA GLU A 169 21.82 0.33 -15.13
C GLU A 169 21.41 -0.55 -13.95
N THR A 170 22.38 -1.19 -13.31
CA THR A 170 22.18 -1.86 -12.02
C THR A 170 22.18 -0.82 -10.91
N VAL A 171 21.08 -0.07 -10.76
CA VAL A 171 21.00 0.98 -9.73
C VAL A 171 21.08 0.36 -8.33
N ARG A 172 22.11 0.73 -7.55
CA ARG A 172 22.32 0.39 -6.13
C ARG A 172 22.54 1.64 -5.27
N TYR A 173 21.66 2.63 -5.38
CA TYR A 173 21.63 3.73 -4.42
C TYR A 173 20.18 3.96 -3.97
N LEU A 174 19.79 3.20 -2.95
CA LEU A 174 18.70 3.58 -2.06
C LEU A 174 19.28 4.64 -1.13
N PHE A 175 18.75 5.86 -1.19
CA PHE A 175 19.03 6.90 -0.20
C PHE A 175 18.27 6.61 1.10
#